data_AF-A0A2M8PTJ2-F1
#
_entry.id   AF-A0A2M8PTJ2-F1
#
_cell.length_a   1.000
_cell.length_b   1.000
_cell.length_c   1.000
_cell.angle_alpha   90.00
_cell.angle_beta   90.00
_cell.angle_gamma   90.00
#
_symmetry.space_group_name_H-M   'P 1'
#
loop_
_entity.id
_entity.type
_entity.pdbx_description
1 polymer ?
#
loop_
_entity_poly.entity_id
_entity_poly.type
_entity_poly.pdbx_seq_one_letter_code
_entity_poly.pdbx_strand_id
1 'polypeptide(L)'
;HWHYPILYLLHGSDATGTDYWLKLGLAEALDVGIRDGWLPPMLVVLPFGGDLANLNYFGERSFANVLLKELIPAVEPAFRADGQRATRAIGGISRGGFWAFHLAF
;
A
#
# COMPACT_ATOMS: atom_id res chain seq x y z
N HIS A 1 -11.79 -21.36 1.06
CA HIS A 1 -11.08 -20.46 1.99
C HIS A 1 -10.69 -19.22 1.21
N TRP A 2 -11.21 -18.04 1.58
CA TRP A 2 -11.04 -16.82 0.78
C TRP A 2 -9.74 -16.12 1.20
N HIS A 3 -8.83 -15.92 0.25
CA HIS A 3 -7.70 -15.01 0.37
C HIS A 3 -7.97 -13.84 -0.58
N TYR A 4 -7.74 -12.62 -0.11
CA TYR A 4 -8.02 -11.41 -0.89
C TYR A 4 -6.74 -10.89 -1.54
N PRO A 5 -6.77 -10.40 -2.80
CA PRO A 5 -5.66 -9.62 -3.33
C PRO A 5 -5.40 -8.40 -2.44
N ILE A 6 -4.16 -7.91 -2.44
CA ILE A 6 -3.72 -6.83 -1.54
C ILE A 6 -3.03 -5.71 -2.31
N LEU A 7 -3.42 -4.47 -2.00
CA LEU A 7 -2.84 -3.24 -2.52
C LEU A 7 -2.15 -2.45 -1.41
N TYR A 8 -0.87 -2.13 -1.59
CA TYR A 8 -0.16 -1.15 -0.77
C TYR A 8 -0.20 0.21 -1.47
N LEU A 9 -0.90 1.19 -0.89
CA LEU A 9 -1.12 2.50 -1.51
C LEU A 9 -0.41 3.62 -0.75
N LEU A 10 0.66 4.14 -1.35
CA LEU A 10 1.61 5.07 -0.73
C LEU A 10 1.24 6.53 -1.02
N HIS A 11 1.12 7.34 0.02
CA HIS A 11 0.77 8.76 -0.10
C HIS A 11 1.94 9.65 -0.58
N GLY A 12 1.66 10.92 -0.84
CA GLY A 12 2.65 11.95 -1.15
C GLY A 12 3.35 12.51 0.09
N SER A 13 4.38 13.35 -0.09
CA SER A 13 5.16 13.94 1.00
C SER A 13 4.39 14.87 1.93
N ASP A 14 3.23 15.35 1.49
CA ASP A 14 2.34 16.28 2.18
C ASP A 14 1.39 15.60 3.18
N ALA A 15 1.32 14.26 3.19
CA ALA A 15 0.46 13.56 4.12
C ALA A 15 0.94 13.72 5.57
N THR A 16 -0.01 13.90 6.48
CA THR A 16 0.23 14.07 7.92
C THR A 16 -0.25 12.88 8.75
N GLY A 17 -0.82 11.86 8.11
CA GLY A 17 -1.29 10.64 8.78
C GLY A 17 -1.74 9.55 7.80
N THR A 18 -2.26 8.46 8.36
CA THR A 18 -2.75 7.29 7.60
C THR A 18 -4.06 7.53 6.86
N ASP A 19 -4.76 8.63 7.16
CA ASP A 19 -6.10 8.93 6.63
C ASP A 19 -6.08 9.73 5.33
N TYR A 20 -4.90 10.02 4.76
CA TYR A 20 -4.72 10.80 3.52
C TYR A 20 -5.64 10.31 2.40
N TRP A 21 -5.58 9.02 2.06
CA TRP A 21 -6.38 8.45 1.00
C TRP A 21 -7.88 8.38 1.32
N LEU A 22 -8.22 8.20 2.60
CA LEU A 22 -9.61 8.19 3.04
C LEU A 22 -10.24 9.56 2.89
N LYS A 23 -9.52 10.64 3.22
CA LYS A 23 -9.93 12.03 3.00
C LYS A 23 -10.14 12.36 1.52
N LEU A 24 -9.44 11.65 0.62
CA LEU A 24 -9.60 11.76 -0.83
C LEU A 24 -10.72 10.87 -1.40
N GLY A 25 -11.48 10.16 -0.56
CA GLY A 25 -12.62 9.36 -0.99
C GLY A 25 -12.28 7.94 -1.44
N LEU A 26 -11.12 7.39 -1.05
CA LEU A 26 -10.71 6.04 -1.43
C LEU A 26 -11.76 4.97 -1.06
N ALA A 27 -12.36 5.05 0.12
CA ALA A 27 -13.35 4.06 0.57
C ALA A 27 -14.56 3.99 -0.37
N GLU A 28 -15.16 5.14 -0.69
CA GLU A 28 -16.28 5.24 -1.62
C GLU A 28 -15.90 4.73 -3.02
N ALA A 29 -14.70 5.09 -3.50
CA ALA A 29 -14.22 4.64 -4.81
C ALA A 29 -14.03 3.11 -4.88
N LEU A 30 -13.50 2.49 -3.82
CA LEU A 30 -13.37 1.03 -3.72
C LEU A 30 -14.74 0.37 -3.67
N ASP A 31 -15.67 0.89 -2.86
CA ASP A 31 -17.03 0.36 -2.74
C ASP A 31 -17.79 0.40 -4.07
N VAL A 32 -17.69 1.51 -4.82
CA VAL A 32 -18.25 1.63 -6.17
C VAL A 32 -17.59 0.62 -7.11
N GLY A 33 -16.26 0.56 -7.16
CA GLY A 33 -15.55 -0.34 -8.06
C GLY A 33 -15.80 -1.82 -7.79
N ILE A 34 -15.94 -2.21 -6.51
CA ILE A 34 -16.27 -3.58 -6.11
C ILE A 34 -17.73 -3.90 -6.47
N ARG A 35 -18.67 -3.01 -6.15
CA ARG A 35 -20.09 -3.19 -6.45
C ARG A 35 -20.37 -3.30 -7.94
N ASP A 36 -19.69 -2.50 -8.76
CA ASP A 36 -19.86 -2.47 -10.22
C ASP A 36 -19.02 -3.56 -10.92
N GLY A 37 -18.22 -4.33 -10.17
CA GLY A 37 -17.45 -5.48 -10.66
C GLY A 37 -16.17 -5.12 -11.40
N TRP A 38 -15.70 -3.87 -11.33
CA TRP A 38 -14.45 -3.41 -11.94
C TRP A 38 -13.24 -3.75 -11.06
N LEU A 39 -13.44 -3.86 -9.75
CA LEU A 39 -12.43 -4.27 -8.79
C LEU A 39 -12.89 -5.54 -8.06
N PRO A 40 -12.00 -6.50 -7.80
CA PRO A 40 -12.33 -7.58 -6.89
C PRO A 40 -12.41 -7.06 -5.45
N PRO A 41 -13.15 -7.74 -4.55
CA PRO A 41 -12.96 -7.56 -3.12
C PRO A 41 -11.48 -7.70 -2.76
N MET A 42 -10.91 -6.72 -2.04
CA MET A 42 -9.47 -6.64 -1.80
C MET A 42 -9.12 -6.02 -0.45
N LEU A 43 -7.89 -6.27 0.01
CA LEU A 43 -7.29 -5.56 1.12
C LEU A 43 -6.52 -4.34 0.60
N VAL A 44 -6.63 -3.20 1.29
CA VAL A 44 -5.82 -2.02 0.99
C VAL A 44 -5.08 -1.57 2.24
N VAL A 45 -3.75 -1.44 2.14
CA VAL A 45 -2.86 -1.04 3.23
C VAL A 45 -2.37 0.38 2.95
N LEU A 46 -2.56 1.27 3.91
CA LEU A 46 -2.25 2.70 3.82
C LEU A 46 -1.12 3.06 4.80
N PRO A 47 0.15 2.69 4.53
CA PRO A 47 1.25 2.98 5.43
C PRO A 47 1.56 4.48 5.44
N PHE A 48 1.81 5.04 6.63
CA PHE A 48 2.21 6.44 6.78
C PHE A 48 3.71 6.66 6.57
N GLY A 49 4.57 5.83 7.14
CA GLY A 49 6.02 5.92 6.96
C GLY A 49 6.72 7.19 7.49
N GLY A 50 5.97 8.24 7.85
CA GLY A 50 6.49 9.48 8.44
C GLY A 50 7.64 10.11 7.64
N ASP A 51 8.60 10.69 8.36
CA ASP A 51 9.79 11.29 7.74
C ASP A 51 10.60 10.29 6.93
N LEU A 52 10.64 9.02 7.36
CA LEU A 52 11.42 7.98 6.69
C LEU A 52 10.98 7.79 5.23
N ALA A 53 9.67 7.85 4.96
CA ALA A 53 9.14 7.76 3.61
C ALA A 53 9.54 8.94 2.71
N ASN A 54 10.03 10.04 3.28
CA ASN A 54 10.46 11.23 2.54
C ASN A 54 11.97 11.31 2.26
N LEU A 55 12.76 10.45 2.90
CA LEU A 55 14.21 10.42 2.74
C LEU A 55 14.64 9.66 1.48
N ASN A 56 15.65 10.17 0.78
CA ASN A 56 16.33 9.43 -0.30
C ASN A 56 17.40 8.48 0.28
N TYR A 57 16.99 7.57 1.15
CA TYR A 57 17.88 6.57 1.76
C TYR A 57 17.51 5.16 1.31
N PHE A 58 18.49 4.42 0.78
CA PHE A 58 18.29 3.10 0.14
C PHE A 58 19.03 1.96 0.88
N GLY A 59 19.47 2.20 2.11
CA GLY A 59 20.16 1.20 2.94
C GLY A 59 19.20 0.31 3.74
N GLU A 60 19.75 -0.46 4.69
CA GLU A 60 18.99 -1.40 5.53
C GLU A 60 17.83 -0.74 6.30
N ARG A 61 18.02 0.51 6.73
CA ARG A 61 17.01 1.29 7.46
C ARG A 61 16.09 2.12 6.55
N SER A 62 16.02 1.81 5.26
CA SER A 62 15.18 2.55 4.30
C SER A 62 13.70 2.26 4.47
N PHE A 63 12.86 3.18 3.99
CA PHE A 63 11.42 2.95 3.92
C PHE A 63 11.07 1.70 3.10
N ALA A 64 11.81 1.47 2.00
CA ALA A 64 11.69 0.25 1.20
C ALA A 64 11.89 -1.01 2.04
N ASN A 65 12.95 -1.06 2.87
CA ASN A 65 13.20 -2.23 3.71
C ASN A 65 12.17 -2.40 4.82
N VAL A 66 11.68 -1.31 5.43
CA VAL A 66 10.57 -1.40 6.40
C VAL A 66 9.33 -2.02 5.73
N LEU A 67 8.98 -1.61 4.51
CA LEU A 67 7.87 -2.21 3.78
C LEU A 67 8.10 -3.71 3.52
N LEU A 68 9.27 -4.07 2.98
CA LEU A 68 9.58 -5.43 2.53
C LEU A 68 9.84 -6.43 3.66
N LYS A 69 10.47 -5.99 4.75
CA LYS A 69 10.99 -6.85 5.82
C LYS A 69 10.12 -6.82 7.07
N GLU A 70 9.31 -5.79 7.24
CA GLU A 70 8.49 -5.63 8.44
C GLU A 70 7.00 -5.59 8.10
N LEU A 71 6.56 -4.62 7.30
CA LEU A 71 5.12 -4.40 7.09
C LEU A 71 4.46 -5.54 6.31
N ILE A 72 5.02 -5.92 5.14
CA ILE A 72 4.44 -7.00 4.32
C ILE A 72 4.39 -8.33 5.10
N PRO A 73 5.48 -8.79 5.73
CA PRO A 73 5.45 -10.02 6.52
C PRO A 73 4.51 -9.98 7.73
N ALA A 74 4.25 -8.80 8.31
CA ALA A 74 3.32 -8.66 9.42
C ALA A 74 1.85 -8.66 8.97
N VAL A 75 1.53 -7.95 7.89
CA VAL A 75 0.14 -7.73 7.44
C VAL A 75 -0.43 -8.97 6.75
N GLU A 76 0.29 -9.57 5.80
CA GLU A 76 -0.31 -10.59 4.94
C GLU A 76 -0.82 -11.82 5.70
N PRO A 77 -0.08 -12.39 6.68
CA PRO A 77 -0.58 -13.50 7.48
C PRO A 77 -1.71 -13.08 8.42
N ALA A 78 -1.63 -11.88 9.00
CA ALA A 78 -2.62 -11.39 9.97
C ALA A 78 -4.00 -11.17 9.36
N PHE A 79 -4.05 -10.77 8.09
CA PHE A 79 -5.31 -10.46 7.38
C PHE A 79 -5.67 -11.48 6.29
N ARG A 80 -4.95 -12.61 6.21
CA ARG A 80 -5.18 -13.67 5.20
C ARG A 80 -5.13 -13.14 3.77
N ALA A 81 -4.16 -12.27 3.50
CA ALA A 81 -3.93 -11.77 2.15
C ALA A 81 -3.42 -12.88 1.23
N ASP A 82 -3.81 -12.81 -0.04
CA ASP A 82 -3.11 -13.53 -1.10
C ASP A 82 -1.85 -12.71 -1.48
N GLY A 83 -0.74 -13.03 -0.83
CA GLY A 83 0.55 -12.37 -1.02
C GLY A 83 1.35 -12.85 -2.24
N GLN A 84 0.73 -13.52 -3.21
CA GLN A 84 1.47 -13.89 -4.43
C GLN A 84 1.75 -12.67 -5.29
N ARG A 85 2.80 -12.73 -6.12
CA ARG A 85 3.16 -11.64 -7.03
C ARG A 85 2.00 -11.22 -7.94
N ALA A 86 1.16 -12.17 -8.36
CA ALA A 86 0.01 -11.90 -9.23
C ALA A 86 -1.17 -11.20 -8.52
N THR A 87 -1.20 -11.24 -7.18
CA THR A 87 -2.30 -10.77 -6.33
C THR A 87 -1.87 -9.66 -5.37
N ARG A 88 -0.58 -9.28 -5.39
CA ARG A 88 -0.02 -8.14 -4.69
C ARG A 88 0.21 -6.98 -5.67
N ALA A 89 -0.33 -5.82 -5.34
CA ALA A 89 -0.08 -4.57 -6.04
C ALA A 89 0.54 -3.52 -5.09
N ILE A 90 1.32 -2.60 -5.68
CA ILE A 90 1.83 -1.42 -5.01
C ILE A 90 1.65 -0.21 -5.92
N GLY A 91 1.21 0.91 -5.34
CA GLY A 91 0.97 2.15 -6.06
C GLY A 91 1.15 3.36 -5.15
N GLY A 92 1.13 4.56 -5.73
CA GLY A 92 1.21 5.79 -4.95
C GLY A 92 1.36 7.03 -5.82
N ILE A 93 1.34 8.20 -5.18
CA ILE A 93 1.49 9.50 -5.84
C ILE A 93 2.76 10.21 -5.39
N SER A 94 3.36 11.01 -6.26
CA SER A 94 4.55 11.82 -5.93
C SER A 94 5.65 10.96 -5.28
N ARG A 95 6.02 11.25 -4.03
CA ARG A 95 6.97 10.45 -3.24
C ARG A 95 6.54 8.98 -3.09
N GLY A 96 5.25 8.72 -2.86
CA GLY A 96 4.71 7.36 -2.84
C GLY A 96 4.81 6.68 -4.20
N GLY A 97 4.64 7.42 -5.30
CA GLY A 97 4.81 6.91 -6.66
C GLY A 97 6.26 6.52 -6.96
N PHE A 98 7.22 7.33 -6.50
CA PHE A 98 8.64 6.99 -6.56
C PHE A 98 8.94 5.66 -5.85
N TRP A 99 8.46 5.49 -4.62
CA TRP A 99 8.68 4.26 -3.87
C TRP A 99 7.96 3.06 -4.47
N ALA A 100 6.73 3.23 -4.96
CA ALA A 100 6.00 2.17 -5.63
C ALA A 100 6.75 1.69 -6.89
N PHE A 101 7.31 2.60 -7.67
CA PHE A 101 8.14 2.26 -8.82
C PHE A 101 9.44 1.55 -8.41
N HIS A 102 10.13 2.07 -7.38
CA HIS A 102 11.37 1.48 -6.88
C HIS A 102 11.18 0.06 -6.31
N LEU A 103 10.01 -0.21 -5.72
CA LEU A 103 9.67 -1.48 -5.08
C LEU A 103 8.92 -2.46 -5.99
N ALA A 104 8.51 -2.05 -7.18
CA ALA A 104 7.65 -2.85 -8.04
C ALA A 104 8.24 -4.26 -8.26
N PHE A 105 7.43 -5.28 -7.93
CA PHE A 105 7.81 -6.69 -7.95
C PHE A 105 7.60 -7.34 -9.33
#